data_AF-A0A8B8NY33-F1
#
_entry.id   AF-A0A8B8NY33-F1
#
_cell.length_a   1.000
_cell.length_b   1.000
_cell.length_c   1.000
_cell.angle_alpha   90.00
_cell.angle_beta   90.00
_cell.angle_gamma   90.00
#
_symmetry.space_group_name_H-M   'P 1'
#
loop_
_entity.id
_entity.type
_entity.pdbx_description
1 polymer ?
#
loop_
_entity_poly.entity_id
_entity_poly.type
_entity_poly.pdbx_seq_one_letter_code
_entity_poly.pdbx_strand_id
1 'polypeptide(L)'
;MGKRAKRPASQRGDAQSSSQQQQQSTKTTTGRANKRVKAAKPEAEPEFFEDKRNLEDLWKAVFPVGTEWDQLDTVYQMNWDFSNLENAFEEGGKLYGNKVYLFGCTEPQLVHYKGDSKIMYIPVVVAVVSPFPPSDKIGIKSVQRESEEIIPMKQMKMDWVPYIPLENRGSQVDRLKSQIFILSCTQRRAALKHLKIDRVKKYEYCLPYFYQPFKEDQFEQSTEVTIMYPVEPPVVCEFDWEIDTLEEFTDDLIKGGDLTEDQKDDFKEHVKKTVREAKKANREAREARRKALEEMSEETKSAFQSMKFYKFYPVQTPDTPDISKSKVPFINRYYGKAHEVL
;
A
#
# COMPACT_ATOMS: atom_id res chain seq x y z
N MET A 1 -66.42 -35.61 1.03
CA MET A 1 -65.79 -36.12 2.27
C MET A 1 -64.96 -34.98 2.85
N GLY A 2 -65.13 -34.42 4.05
CA GLY A 2 -65.92 -34.80 5.22
C GLY A 2 -65.07 -34.61 6.49
N LYS A 3 -65.17 -33.42 7.11
CA LYS A 3 -64.89 -33.05 8.54
C LYS A 3 -63.40 -33.06 9.01
N ARG A 4 -62.79 -31.96 9.51
CA ARG A 4 -63.07 -31.12 10.73
C ARG A 4 -62.99 -32.01 12.00
N ALA A 5 -62.31 -31.69 13.11
CA ALA A 5 -61.99 -30.45 13.83
C ALA A 5 -60.86 -30.79 14.87
N LYS A 6 -60.27 -29.93 15.72
CA LYS A 6 -60.85 -28.92 16.64
C LYS A 6 -59.68 -28.22 17.38
N ARG A 7 -59.67 -26.88 17.42
CA ARG A 7 -59.27 -26.09 18.61
C ARG A 7 -60.49 -26.04 19.56
N PRO A 8 -60.33 -25.74 20.87
CA PRO A 8 -60.61 -24.36 21.34
C PRO A 8 -59.76 -23.92 22.57
N ALA A 9 -59.37 -22.64 22.66
CA ALA A 9 -59.94 -21.54 23.49
C ALA A 9 -59.37 -21.51 24.93
N SER A 10 -59.15 -20.39 25.62
CA SER A 10 -59.89 -19.12 25.75
C SER A 10 -58.90 -17.94 25.99
N GLN A 11 -59.05 -16.73 25.42
CA GLN A 11 -59.96 -15.62 25.83
C GLN A 11 -59.75 -15.22 27.30
N ARG A 12 -59.72 -13.96 27.75
CA ARG A 12 -60.15 -12.59 27.34
C ARG A 12 -59.52 -11.67 28.43
N GLY A 13 -59.44 -10.35 28.39
CA GLY A 13 -60.02 -9.24 27.62
C GLY A 13 -59.40 -7.96 28.21
N ASP A 14 -59.25 -6.90 27.43
CA ASP A 14 -60.12 -5.70 27.46
C ASP A 14 -59.88 -4.81 28.70
N ALA A 15 -59.78 -3.48 28.67
CA ALA A 15 -59.84 -2.50 27.60
C ALA A 15 -59.34 -1.14 28.16
N GLN A 16 -59.01 -0.26 27.21
CA GLN A 16 -59.00 1.21 27.19
C GLN A 16 -59.52 2.01 28.41
N SER A 17 -58.82 3.08 28.79
CA SER A 17 -59.11 4.47 28.33
C SER A 17 -58.69 5.54 29.35
N SER A 18 -58.00 6.55 28.80
CA SER A 18 -57.96 7.99 29.15
C SER A 18 -58.55 8.49 30.48
N SER A 19 -57.79 9.35 31.17
CA SER A 19 -58.18 10.76 31.37
C SER A 19 -57.06 11.57 32.03
N GLN A 20 -56.83 12.76 31.47
CA GLN A 20 -56.06 13.85 32.05
C GLN A 20 -56.82 14.45 33.25
N GLN A 21 -56.11 14.92 34.28
CA GLN A 21 -56.37 16.25 34.86
C GLN A 21 -55.24 16.71 35.80
N GLN A 22 -54.88 17.98 35.62
CA GLN A 22 -53.99 18.81 36.44
C GLN A 22 -54.64 19.20 37.77
N GLN A 23 -53.83 19.52 38.78
CA GLN A 23 -53.83 20.76 39.62
C GLN A 23 -53.15 20.46 40.97
N GLN A 24 -51.98 21.06 41.24
CA GLN A 24 -51.73 22.35 41.93
C GLN A 24 -51.40 22.21 43.43
N SER A 25 -50.20 22.71 43.72
CA SER A 25 -49.63 23.30 44.95
C SER A 25 -50.35 23.22 46.30
N THR A 26 -49.55 22.91 47.33
CA THR A 26 -49.57 23.63 48.61
C THR A 26 -48.12 23.84 49.13
N LYS A 27 -47.82 25.09 49.52
CA LYS A 27 -46.62 25.51 50.26
C LYS A 27 -46.84 25.32 51.77
N THR A 28 -45.79 25.00 52.52
CA THR A 28 -45.39 25.56 53.86
C THR A 28 -44.24 24.71 54.45
N THR A 29 -42.99 25.19 54.40
CA THR A 29 -42.19 25.92 55.42
C THR A 29 -41.23 25.07 56.28
N THR A 30 -39.94 25.41 56.11
CA THR A 30 -38.84 25.50 57.09
C THR A 30 -38.27 24.24 57.77
N GLY A 31 -37.02 23.92 57.42
CA GLY A 31 -36.07 23.13 58.21
C GLY A 31 -34.65 23.29 57.67
N ARG A 32 -33.85 24.16 58.29
CA ARG A 32 -32.47 24.53 57.93
C ARG A 32 -31.52 23.34 58.21
N ALA A 33 -30.81 22.83 57.20
CA ALA A 33 -29.72 21.86 57.40
C ALA A 33 -28.41 22.42 56.82
N ASN A 34 -27.39 22.47 57.68
CA ASN A 34 -26.11 23.12 57.45
C ASN A 34 -25.32 22.54 56.27
N LYS A 35 -24.95 23.40 55.32
CA LYS A 35 -24.10 23.08 54.17
C LYS A 35 -22.64 23.05 54.62
N ARG A 36 -22.03 21.85 54.72
CA ARG A 36 -20.58 21.69 54.89
C ARG A 36 -19.88 22.26 53.65
N VAL A 37 -19.06 23.30 53.84
CA VAL A 37 -18.18 23.84 52.81
C VAL A 37 -17.08 22.82 52.55
N LYS A 38 -17.05 22.27 51.33
CA LYS A 38 -15.96 21.41 50.85
C LYS A 38 -14.83 22.35 50.42
N ALA A 39 -13.66 22.23 51.02
CA ALA A 39 -12.47 22.98 50.62
C ALA A 39 -12.17 22.71 49.13
N ALA A 40 -11.92 23.78 48.38
CA ALA A 40 -11.55 23.70 46.97
C ALA A 40 -10.23 22.94 46.82
N LYS A 41 -10.20 21.93 45.97
CA LYS A 41 -8.94 21.36 45.48
C LYS A 41 -8.24 22.44 44.63
N PRO A 42 -6.91 22.57 44.70
CA PRO A 42 -6.18 23.43 43.78
C PRO A 42 -6.51 23.01 42.34
N GLU A 43 -6.89 23.97 41.50
CA GLU A 43 -7.02 23.76 40.06
C GLU A 43 -5.69 23.24 39.56
N ALA A 44 -5.70 22.03 39.01
CA ALA A 44 -4.56 21.52 38.26
C ALA A 44 -4.37 22.48 37.08
N GLU A 45 -3.12 22.96 36.90
CA GLU A 45 -2.74 23.67 35.68
C GLU A 45 -3.22 22.83 34.49
N PRO A 46 -3.91 23.43 33.49
CA PRO A 46 -4.33 22.68 32.34
C PRO A 46 -3.08 22.11 31.67
N GLU A 47 -2.96 20.78 31.65
CA GLU A 47 -2.00 20.09 30.81
C GLU A 47 -2.28 20.56 29.38
N PHE A 48 -1.42 21.44 28.87
CA PHE A 48 -1.45 21.88 27.50
C PHE A 48 -0.96 20.70 26.66
N PHE A 49 -1.88 19.84 26.25
CA PHE A 49 -1.59 18.88 25.19
C PHE A 49 -1.33 19.72 23.94
N GLU A 50 -0.14 19.59 23.34
CA GLU A 50 0.09 20.16 22.02
C GLU A 50 -1.03 19.68 21.09
N ASP A 51 -1.75 20.62 20.48
CA ASP A 51 -2.80 20.29 19.52
C ASP A 51 -2.16 19.46 18.40
N LYS A 52 -2.63 18.22 18.24
CA LYS A 52 -2.14 17.33 17.18
C LYS A 52 -2.29 18.01 15.83
N ARG A 53 -1.19 18.11 15.09
CA ARG A 53 -1.20 18.75 13.77
C ARG A 53 -2.13 17.97 12.85
N ASN A 54 -2.91 18.65 12.02
CA ASN A 54 -4.00 18.02 11.25
C ASN A 54 -3.56 16.83 10.36
N LEU A 55 -2.30 16.86 9.91
CA LEU A 55 -1.68 15.85 9.04
C LEU A 55 -0.58 15.04 9.74
N GLU A 56 -0.43 15.14 11.06
CA GLU A 56 0.66 14.51 11.83
C GLU A 56 0.74 12.99 11.64
N ASP A 57 -0.41 12.32 11.51
CA ASP A 57 -0.48 10.87 11.33
C ASP A 57 -0.56 10.44 9.86
N LEU A 58 -0.40 11.36 8.91
CA LEU A 58 -0.48 11.06 7.47
C LEU A 58 0.54 9.99 7.06
N TRP A 59 1.80 10.14 7.49
CA TRP A 59 2.85 9.15 7.17
C TRP A 59 2.57 7.78 7.82
N LYS A 60 1.91 7.76 8.98
CA LYS A 60 1.52 6.51 9.68
C LYS A 60 0.32 5.85 9.01
N ALA A 61 -0.58 6.63 8.43
CA ALA A 61 -1.76 6.15 7.71
C ALA A 61 -1.39 5.51 6.37
N VAL A 62 -0.31 5.97 5.74
CA VAL A 62 0.23 5.42 4.50
C VAL A 62 0.83 4.03 4.77
N PHE A 63 0.36 3.00 4.05
CA PHE A 63 0.88 1.64 4.22
C PHE A 63 2.30 1.52 3.65
N PRO A 64 3.30 1.02 4.42
CA PRO A 64 4.65 0.79 3.94
C PRO A 64 4.71 -0.50 3.11
N VAL A 65 4.55 -0.33 1.79
CA VAL A 65 4.49 -1.41 0.82
C VAL A 65 5.85 -2.09 0.69
N GLY A 66 5.87 -3.42 0.70
CA GLY A 66 7.10 -4.21 0.56
C GLY A 66 7.94 -4.27 1.84
N THR A 67 7.40 -3.84 2.98
CA THR A 67 8.08 -3.97 4.27
C THR A 67 7.73 -5.29 4.95
N GLU A 68 8.73 -5.93 5.54
CA GLU A 68 8.57 -7.17 6.28
C GLU A 68 7.67 -6.96 7.52
N TRP A 69 6.69 -7.85 7.72
CA TRP A 69 5.63 -7.67 8.73
C TRP A 69 6.12 -7.74 10.18
N ASP A 70 7.24 -8.40 10.42
CA ASP A 70 7.95 -8.43 11.70
C ASP A 70 8.71 -7.13 11.97
N GLN A 71 9.15 -6.42 10.91
CA GLN A 71 9.85 -5.13 11.00
C GLN A 71 8.91 -3.92 11.07
N LEU A 72 7.62 -4.07 10.72
CA LEU A 72 6.67 -2.95 10.79
C LEU A 72 6.61 -2.28 12.17
N ASP A 73 6.63 -3.06 13.25
CA ASP A 73 6.57 -2.49 14.60
C ASP A 73 7.82 -1.67 14.92
N THR A 74 9.01 -2.09 14.43
CA THR A 74 10.27 -1.39 14.72
C THR A 74 10.33 -0.04 14.03
N VAL A 75 9.70 0.09 12.85
CA VAL A 75 9.54 1.36 12.14
C VAL A 75 8.73 2.37 12.98
N TYR A 76 7.63 1.91 13.58
CA TYR A 76 6.73 2.77 14.37
C TYR A 76 7.18 3.01 15.82
N GLN A 77 8.19 2.28 16.32
CA GLN A 77 8.78 2.50 17.64
C GLN A 77 9.58 3.81 17.73
N MET A 78 10.04 4.33 16.60
CA MET A 78 10.80 5.57 16.55
C MET A 78 9.90 6.75 16.17
N ASN A 79 10.13 7.89 16.84
CA ASN A 79 9.38 9.12 16.60
C ASN A 79 9.93 9.88 15.40
N TRP A 80 9.69 9.33 14.20
CA TRP A 80 10.05 9.99 12.95
C TRP A 80 9.23 11.26 12.75
N ASP A 81 9.92 12.37 12.44
CA ASP A 81 9.29 13.64 12.13
C ASP A 81 9.06 13.77 10.61
N PHE A 82 7.81 13.95 10.20
CA PHE A 82 7.40 14.21 8.81
C PHE A 82 6.77 15.61 8.66
N SER A 83 7.17 16.56 9.49
CA SER A 83 6.78 17.97 9.36
C SER A 83 7.01 18.53 7.95
N ASN A 84 8.06 18.09 7.25
CA ASN A 84 8.29 18.44 5.84
C ASN A 84 7.18 17.96 4.88
N LEU A 85 6.58 16.79 5.12
CA LEU A 85 5.45 16.28 4.35
C LEU A 85 4.20 17.10 4.61
N GLU A 86 3.95 17.46 5.87
CA GLU A 86 2.81 18.28 6.28
C GLU A 86 2.89 19.68 5.65
N ASN A 87 4.05 20.34 5.80
CA ASN A 87 4.34 21.65 5.23
C ASN A 87 4.21 21.65 3.69
N ALA A 88 4.45 20.52 3.03
CA ALA A 88 4.28 20.42 1.58
C ALA A 88 2.81 20.57 1.15
N PHE A 89 1.85 20.27 2.04
CA PHE A 89 0.41 20.45 1.81
C PHE A 89 -0.14 21.78 2.36
N GLU A 90 0.68 22.61 3.00
CA GLU A 90 0.29 23.95 3.47
C GLU A 90 0.43 25.00 2.35
N GLU A 91 -0.12 26.21 2.54
CA GLU A 91 -0.06 27.28 1.55
C GLU A 91 1.39 27.61 1.15
N GLY A 92 1.69 27.57 -0.15
CA GLY A 92 3.05 27.73 -0.69
C GLY A 92 3.88 26.44 -0.75
N GLY A 93 3.38 25.34 -0.17
CA GLY A 93 3.97 24.01 -0.26
C GLY A 93 3.87 23.39 -1.66
N LYS A 94 4.76 22.42 -1.95
CA LYS A 94 4.88 21.77 -3.28
C LYS A 94 3.64 20.97 -3.68
N LEU A 95 2.89 20.47 -2.71
CA LEU A 95 1.72 19.62 -2.88
C LEU A 95 0.41 20.38 -2.66
N TYR A 96 0.49 21.67 -2.29
CA TYR A 96 -0.67 22.50 -1.99
C TYR A 96 -1.64 22.61 -3.18
N GLY A 97 -2.93 22.40 -2.90
CA GLY A 97 -4.01 22.47 -3.89
C GLY A 97 -4.01 21.38 -4.96
N ASN A 98 -3.03 20.47 -4.94
CA ASN A 98 -2.90 19.39 -5.90
C ASN A 98 -3.60 18.12 -5.42
N LYS A 99 -4.06 17.31 -6.37
CA LYS A 99 -4.48 15.94 -6.08
C LYS A 99 -3.25 15.05 -6.00
N VAL A 100 -3.08 14.36 -4.87
CA VAL A 100 -1.86 13.63 -4.53
C VAL A 100 -2.18 12.21 -4.06
N TYR A 101 -1.41 11.26 -4.56
CA TYR A 101 -1.45 9.85 -4.15
C TYR A 101 -0.15 9.50 -3.41
N LEU A 102 -0.28 9.00 -2.19
CA LEU A 102 0.82 8.70 -1.29
C LEU A 102 0.95 7.20 -1.08
N PHE A 103 2.15 6.66 -1.23
CA PHE A 103 2.46 5.31 -0.77
C PHE A 103 3.74 5.31 0.06
N GLY A 104 3.84 4.35 0.96
CA GLY A 104 4.96 4.23 1.87
C GLY A 104 5.87 3.12 1.42
N CYS A 105 7.14 3.24 1.76
CA CYS A 105 8.11 2.15 1.72
C CYS A 105 9.07 2.29 2.89
N THR A 106 9.92 1.28 3.09
CA THR A 106 11.00 1.35 4.06
C THR A 106 12.33 1.07 3.40
N GLU A 107 13.36 1.80 3.80
CA GLU A 107 14.71 1.61 3.30
C GLU A 107 15.61 1.15 4.45
N PRO A 108 16.08 -0.12 4.43
CA PRO A 108 17.02 -0.60 5.43
C PRO A 108 18.38 0.08 5.24
N GLN A 109 18.88 0.72 6.30
CA GLN A 109 20.17 1.40 6.31
C GLN A 109 20.97 1.00 7.53
N LEU A 110 22.26 0.75 7.34
CA LEU A 110 23.20 0.58 8.44
C LEU A 110 23.53 1.97 9.00
N VAL A 111 23.05 2.25 10.20
CA VAL A 111 23.19 3.55 10.85
C VAL A 111 23.81 3.41 12.24
N HIS A 112 24.57 4.43 12.63
CA HIS A 112 25.13 4.52 13.97
C HIS A 112 24.15 5.32 14.84
N TYR A 113 23.62 4.71 15.89
CA TYR A 113 22.65 5.35 16.76
C TYR A 113 22.86 4.91 18.21
N LYS A 114 22.99 5.89 19.11
CA LYS A 114 23.25 5.67 20.55
C LYS A 114 24.50 4.81 20.85
N GLY A 115 25.54 4.93 20.03
CA GLY A 115 26.81 4.23 20.20
C GLY A 115 26.90 2.87 19.51
N ASP A 116 25.79 2.35 18.98
CA ASP A 116 25.74 1.05 18.30
C ASP A 116 25.49 1.20 16.79
N SER A 117 26.10 0.33 16.00
CA SER A 117 25.76 0.14 14.58
C SER A 117 24.62 -0.86 14.46
N LYS A 118 23.49 -0.44 13.90
CA LYS A 118 22.35 -1.32 13.64
C LYS A 118 21.70 -1.03 12.29
N ILE A 119 21.12 -2.06 11.70
CA ILE A 119 20.25 -1.90 10.52
C ILE A 119 18.93 -1.33 11.01
N MET A 120 18.52 -0.19 10.46
CA MET A 120 17.21 0.41 10.73
C MET A 120 16.43 0.61 9.44
N TYR A 121 15.14 0.31 9.50
CA TYR A 121 14.19 0.51 8.43
C TYR A 121 13.67 1.95 8.48
N ILE A 122 14.22 2.82 7.64
CA ILE A 122 13.81 4.22 7.58
C ILE A 122 12.49 4.28 6.80
N PRO A 123 11.40 4.82 7.37
CA PRO A 123 10.17 5.03 6.62
C PRO A 123 10.38 6.13 5.58
N VAL A 124 9.81 5.92 4.41
CA VAL A 124 9.84 6.88 3.31
C VAL A 124 8.44 7.00 2.75
N VAL A 125 8.01 8.22 2.47
CA VAL A 125 6.71 8.49 1.84
C VAL A 125 6.96 9.02 0.43
N VAL A 126 6.36 8.39 -0.56
CA VAL A 126 6.39 8.84 -1.95
C VAL A 126 5.07 9.49 -2.28
N ALA A 127 5.13 10.72 -2.79
CA ALA A 127 3.99 11.48 -3.23
C ALA A 127 3.95 11.63 -4.75
N VAL A 128 2.81 11.29 -5.34
CA VAL A 128 2.56 11.38 -6.78
C VAL A 128 1.49 12.43 -7.02
N VAL A 129 1.87 13.55 -7.63
CA VAL A 129 0.93 14.57 -8.07
C VAL A 129 0.28 14.11 -9.37
N SER A 130 -1.02 13.84 -9.33
CA SER A 130 -1.76 13.30 -10.47
C SER A 130 -3.27 13.54 -10.34
N PRO A 131 -4.00 13.79 -11.44
CA PRO A 131 -5.46 13.86 -11.41
C PRO A 131 -6.15 12.48 -11.18
N PHE A 132 -5.46 11.37 -11.45
CA PHE A 132 -5.99 10.00 -11.31
C PHE A 132 -4.99 9.06 -10.62
N PRO A 133 -5.42 7.92 -10.08
CA PRO A 133 -4.52 7.01 -9.38
C PRO A 133 -3.37 6.54 -10.29
N PRO A 134 -2.12 6.48 -9.80
CA PRO A 134 -0.98 6.11 -10.65
C PRO A 134 -1.09 4.71 -11.28
N SER A 135 -1.75 3.79 -10.58
CA SER A 135 -1.97 2.41 -11.00
C SER A 135 -2.94 1.72 -10.04
N ASP A 136 -3.71 0.75 -10.52
CA ASP A 136 -4.50 -0.19 -9.72
C ASP A 136 -3.83 -1.57 -9.57
N LYS A 137 -2.57 -1.69 -9.99
CA LYS A 137 -1.75 -2.91 -9.98
C LYS A 137 -0.57 -2.77 -9.03
N ILE A 138 -0.04 -3.92 -8.62
CA ILE A 138 1.17 -4.05 -7.82
C ILE A 138 2.10 -5.06 -8.48
N GLY A 139 3.38 -4.75 -8.51
CA GLY A 139 4.40 -5.68 -8.98
C GLY A 139 4.90 -6.53 -7.83
N ILE A 140 5.14 -7.81 -8.07
CA ILE A 140 5.74 -8.72 -7.10
C ILE A 140 7.05 -9.22 -7.68
N LYS A 141 8.15 -8.88 -7.02
CA LYS A 141 9.50 -9.32 -7.40
C LYS A 141 10.23 -9.89 -6.20
N SER A 142 10.31 -11.21 -6.14
CA SER A 142 11.18 -11.88 -5.17
C SER A 142 12.52 -12.20 -5.83
N VAL A 143 13.61 -12.07 -5.08
CA VAL A 143 14.95 -12.54 -5.50
C VAL A 143 14.94 -14.05 -5.83
N GLN A 144 14.00 -14.80 -5.27
CA GLN A 144 13.85 -16.25 -5.47
C GLN A 144 12.77 -16.63 -6.50
N ARG A 145 12.06 -15.66 -7.10
CA ARG A 145 11.00 -15.94 -8.07
C ARG A 145 11.50 -15.68 -9.49
N GLU A 146 11.20 -16.64 -10.37
CA GLU A 146 11.49 -16.72 -11.80
C GLU A 146 11.04 -15.51 -12.62
N SER A 147 9.88 -14.93 -12.29
CA SER A 147 9.29 -13.84 -13.08
C SER A 147 8.68 -12.77 -12.19
N GLU A 148 8.78 -11.53 -12.67
CA GLU A 148 8.06 -10.42 -12.09
C GLU A 148 6.57 -10.52 -12.42
N GLU A 149 5.72 -10.54 -11.39
CA GLU A 149 4.28 -10.72 -11.54
C GLU A 149 3.57 -9.38 -11.29
N ILE A 150 2.85 -8.85 -12.29
CA ILE A 150 2.01 -7.66 -12.12
C ILE A 150 0.56 -8.09 -11.88
N ILE A 151 0.05 -7.88 -10.67
CA ILE A 151 -1.31 -8.27 -10.28
C ILE A 151 -2.17 -7.08 -9.85
N PRO A 152 -3.51 -7.15 -9.91
CA PRO A 152 -4.38 -6.12 -9.34
C PRO A 152 -4.17 -5.96 -7.82
N MET A 153 -4.09 -4.71 -7.33
CA MET A 153 -3.92 -4.37 -5.91
C MET A 153 -5.00 -5.00 -5.03
N LYS A 154 -6.22 -5.10 -5.54
CA LYS A 154 -7.37 -5.73 -4.85
C LYS A 154 -7.09 -7.18 -4.45
N GLN A 155 -6.31 -7.92 -5.24
CA GLN A 155 -5.91 -9.28 -4.87
C GLN A 155 -5.09 -9.27 -3.59
N MET A 156 -4.28 -8.24 -3.35
CA MET A 156 -3.47 -8.05 -2.15
C MET A 156 -4.23 -7.32 -1.02
N LYS A 157 -5.52 -7.06 -1.19
CA LYS A 157 -6.34 -6.23 -0.28
C LYS A 157 -5.80 -4.80 -0.11
N MET A 158 -5.21 -4.28 -1.18
CA MET A 158 -4.71 -2.92 -1.26
C MET A 158 -5.59 -2.09 -2.18
N ASP A 159 -5.77 -0.81 -1.84
CA ASP A 159 -6.49 0.15 -2.68
C ASP A 159 -6.07 1.59 -2.34
N TRP A 160 -6.34 2.51 -3.27
CA TRP A 160 -6.21 3.95 -3.02
C TRP A 160 -7.45 4.45 -2.29
N VAL A 161 -7.27 4.88 -1.05
CA VAL A 161 -8.37 5.39 -0.22
C VAL A 161 -8.15 6.87 0.08
N PRO A 162 -9.22 7.68 0.16
CA PRO A 162 -9.10 9.07 0.56
C PRO A 162 -8.55 9.14 1.98
N TYR A 163 -7.53 9.98 2.19
CA TYR A 163 -7.09 10.31 3.53
C TYR A 163 -8.05 11.32 4.16
N ILE A 164 -8.33 11.14 5.45
CA ILE A 164 -9.20 12.02 6.23
C ILE A 164 -8.33 12.70 7.30
N PRO A 165 -8.05 14.00 7.15
CA PRO A 165 -7.31 14.78 8.14
C PRO A 165 -7.95 14.69 9.51
N LEU A 166 -7.14 14.79 10.57
CA LEU A 166 -7.57 14.54 11.95
C LEU A 166 -8.79 15.38 12.36
N GLU A 167 -8.81 16.65 11.97
CA GLU A 167 -9.91 17.58 12.24
C GLU A 167 -11.24 17.15 11.57
N ASN A 168 -11.14 16.42 10.45
CA ASN A 168 -12.29 16.06 9.61
C ASN A 168 -12.85 14.66 9.91
N ARG A 169 -12.26 13.89 10.84
CA ARG A 169 -12.69 12.50 11.12
C ARG A 169 -14.08 12.41 11.77
N GLY A 170 -14.59 13.51 12.33
CA GLY A 170 -15.97 13.61 12.81
C GLY A 170 -17.01 13.88 11.72
N SER A 171 -16.58 14.22 10.50
CA SER A 171 -17.46 14.60 9.39
C SER A 171 -17.93 13.39 8.58
N GLN A 172 -19.09 13.52 7.91
CA GLN A 172 -19.57 12.48 7.00
C GLN A 172 -18.60 12.33 5.81
N VAL A 173 -17.96 11.16 5.72
CA VAL A 173 -16.91 10.84 4.73
C VAL A 173 -17.35 11.11 3.29
N ASP A 174 -18.61 10.83 2.96
CA ASP A 174 -19.17 10.99 1.60
C ASP A 174 -19.24 12.46 1.11
N ARG A 175 -19.08 13.43 2.02
CA ARG A 175 -19.13 14.87 1.70
C ARG A 175 -17.74 15.50 1.57
N LEU A 176 -16.67 14.76 1.89
CA LEU A 176 -15.30 15.27 1.85
C LEU A 176 -14.74 15.18 0.42
N LYS A 177 -14.38 16.33 -0.16
CA LYS A 177 -13.59 16.38 -1.39
C LYS A 177 -12.10 16.21 -1.02
N SER A 178 -11.67 14.98 -0.75
CA SER A 178 -10.26 14.70 -0.44
C SER A 178 -9.39 14.91 -1.67
N GLN A 179 -8.32 15.69 -1.51
CA GLN A 179 -7.24 15.84 -2.49
C GLN A 179 -6.09 14.87 -2.23
N ILE A 180 -6.02 14.30 -1.01
CA ILE A 180 -4.99 13.37 -0.59
C ILE A 180 -5.56 11.95 -0.59
N PHE A 181 -4.90 11.05 -1.30
CA PHE A 181 -5.20 9.63 -1.35
C PHE A 181 -3.98 8.86 -0.85
N ILE A 182 -4.21 7.82 -0.08
CA ILE A 182 -3.16 6.96 0.47
C ILE A 182 -3.34 5.54 -0.03
N LEU A 183 -2.24 4.85 -0.31
CA LEU A 183 -2.27 3.42 -0.55
C LEU A 183 -2.45 2.73 0.82
N SER A 184 -3.58 2.05 0.98
CA SER A 184 -3.93 1.36 2.22
C SER A 184 -4.00 -0.15 1.98
N CYS A 185 -3.70 -0.93 3.02
CA CYS A 185 -3.82 -2.37 3.03
C CYS A 185 -4.74 -2.81 4.16
N THR A 186 -5.84 -3.49 3.83
CA THR A 186 -6.81 -3.98 4.83
C THR A 186 -6.48 -5.38 5.37
N GLN A 187 -5.37 -5.98 4.91
CA GLN A 187 -4.91 -7.28 5.38
C GLN A 187 -4.40 -7.17 6.82
N ARG A 188 -5.11 -7.81 7.76
CA ARG A 188 -4.74 -7.83 9.18
C ARG A 188 -3.51 -8.73 9.42
N ARG A 189 -2.58 -8.26 10.27
CA ARG A 189 -1.38 -9.02 10.66
C ARG A 189 -1.70 -10.37 11.28
N ALA A 190 -2.71 -10.45 12.15
CA ALA A 190 -3.15 -11.72 12.75
C ALA A 190 -3.59 -12.76 11.70
N ALA A 191 -4.19 -12.31 10.59
CA ALA A 191 -4.64 -13.19 9.53
C ALA A 191 -3.48 -13.73 8.67
N LEU A 192 -2.30 -13.10 8.70
CA LEU A 192 -1.11 -13.58 7.99
C LEU A 192 -0.59 -14.91 8.53
N LYS A 193 -0.76 -15.16 9.83
CA LYS A 193 -0.36 -16.43 10.48
C LYS A 193 -1.07 -17.66 9.89
N HIS A 194 -2.18 -17.45 9.20
CA HIS A 194 -2.97 -18.50 8.57
C HIS A 194 -2.81 -18.54 7.04
N LEU A 195 -1.98 -17.66 6.47
CA LEU A 195 -1.65 -17.69 5.04
C LEU A 195 -0.47 -18.62 4.77
N LYS A 196 -0.45 -19.19 3.57
CA LYS A 196 0.73 -19.92 3.06
C LYS A 196 1.93 -18.99 3.01
N ILE A 197 3.13 -19.52 3.27
CA ILE A 197 4.36 -18.73 3.31
C ILE A 197 4.59 -17.96 2.01
N ASP A 198 4.35 -18.57 0.85
CA ASP A 198 4.46 -17.91 -0.46
C ASP A 198 3.57 -16.69 -0.58
N ARG A 199 2.39 -16.75 0.05
CA ARG A 199 1.43 -15.65 0.03
C ARG A 199 1.85 -14.52 0.96
N VAL A 200 2.46 -14.84 2.11
CA VAL A 200 3.05 -13.83 3.00
C VAL A 200 4.22 -13.15 2.30
N LYS A 201 5.10 -13.92 1.67
CA LYS A 201 6.22 -13.40 0.88
C LYS A 201 5.79 -12.44 -0.24
N LYS A 202 4.63 -12.66 -0.88
CA LYS A 202 4.09 -11.69 -1.86
C LYS A 202 3.90 -10.28 -1.26
N TYR A 203 3.58 -10.14 0.04
CA TYR A 203 3.46 -8.82 0.68
C TYR A 203 4.82 -8.16 0.95
N GLU A 204 5.85 -8.96 1.23
CA GLU A 204 7.21 -8.47 1.47
C GLU A 204 7.89 -8.05 0.16
N TYR A 205 7.58 -8.74 -0.94
CA TYR A 205 8.19 -8.49 -2.26
C TYR A 205 7.35 -7.61 -3.18
N CYS A 206 6.25 -7.05 -2.68
CA CYS A 206 5.40 -6.20 -3.50
C CYS A 206 5.93 -4.77 -3.57
N LEU A 207 5.83 -4.18 -4.75
CA LEU A 207 6.21 -2.80 -5.04
C LEU A 207 5.05 -2.12 -5.78
N PRO A 208 4.66 -0.89 -5.41
CA PRO A 208 3.65 -0.15 -6.16
C PRO A 208 4.05 -0.06 -7.63
N TYR A 209 3.17 -0.54 -8.50
CA TYR A 209 3.39 -0.50 -9.94
C TYR A 209 3.03 0.89 -10.45
N PHE A 210 3.75 1.34 -11.49
CA PHE A 210 3.38 2.53 -12.25
C PHE A 210 3.51 2.17 -13.72
N TYR A 211 2.38 2.25 -14.44
CA TYR A 211 2.39 2.08 -15.88
C TYR A 211 2.66 3.43 -16.53
N GLN A 212 3.84 3.60 -17.11
CA GLN A 212 4.17 4.79 -17.90
C GLN A 212 3.94 4.48 -19.38
N PRO A 213 2.77 4.82 -19.95
CA PRO A 213 2.42 4.43 -21.32
C PRO A 213 3.36 4.98 -22.40
N PHE A 214 4.10 6.05 -22.11
CA PHE A 214 5.07 6.65 -23.04
C PHE A 214 6.45 6.00 -23.02
N LYS A 215 6.73 5.15 -22.04
CA LYS A 215 8.00 4.43 -21.96
C LYS A 215 7.78 3.01 -22.42
N GLU A 216 8.71 2.53 -23.23
CA GLU A 216 8.83 1.10 -23.44
C GLU A 216 9.11 0.43 -22.12
N ASP A 217 8.26 -0.53 -21.74
CA ASP A 217 8.53 -1.34 -20.58
C ASP A 217 9.78 -2.17 -20.87
N GLN A 218 10.70 -2.27 -19.90
CA GLN A 218 11.92 -3.07 -20.05
C GLN A 218 11.59 -4.53 -20.39
N PHE A 219 10.44 -5.03 -19.95
CA PHE A 219 9.94 -6.36 -20.32
C PHE A 219 9.61 -6.48 -21.80
N GLU A 220 9.05 -5.43 -22.42
CA GLU A 220 8.75 -5.46 -23.85
C GLU A 220 10.00 -5.49 -24.71
N GLN A 221 11.15 -5.09 -24.16
CA GLN A 221 12.47 -5.13 -24.80
C GLN A 221 13.29 -6.36 -24.41
N SER A 222 12.91 -7.08 -23.35
CA SER A 222 13.69 -8.22 -22.86
C SER A 222 13.71 -9.35 -23.88
N THR A 223 14.93 -9.81 -24.18
CA THR A 223 15.26 -10.91 -25.09
C THR A 223 15.66 -12.19 -24.38
N GLU A 224 15.71 -12.11 -23.05
CA GLU A 224 16.08 -13.17 -22.14
C GLU A 224 14.84 -13.85 -21.58
N VAL A 225 14.87 -15.18 -21.58
CA VAL A 225 13.87 -16.02 -20.92
C VAL A 225 14.53 -16.92 -19.91
N THR A 226 13.92 -17.00 -18.73
CA THR A 226 14.21 -18.09 -17.81
C THR A 226 13.58 -19.37 -18.34
N ILE A 227 14.40 -20.41 -18.46
CA ILE A 227 14.03 -21.76 -18.88
C ILE A 227 13.97 -22.62 -17.62
N MET A 228 12.80 -23.20 -17.36
CA MET A 228 12.61 -24.22 -16.33
C MET A 228 12.32 -25.56 -16.97
N TYR A 229 13.35 -26.38 -17.11
CA TYR A 229 13.23 -27.68 -17.74
C TYR A 229 12.94 -28.77 -16.68
N PRO A 230 11.84 -29.53 -16.83
CA PRO A 230 11.32 -30.41 -15.78
C PRO A 230 12.05 -31.78 -15.74
N VAL A 231 13.35 -31.75 -15.48
CA VAL A 231 14.17 -32.93 -15.17
C VAL A 231 14.45 -33.02 -13.67
N GLU A 232 15.06 -34.10 -13.18
CA GLU A 232 15.39 -34.25 -11.77
C GLU A 232 16.91 -34.41 -11.60
N PRO A 233 17.61 -33.43 -10.98
CA PRO A 233 17.10 -32.14 -10.50
C PRO A 233 16.70 -31.19 -11.65
N PRO A 234 15.74 -30.26 -11.46
CA PRO A 234 15.31 -29.35 -12.51
C PRO A 234 16.45 -28.44 -12.99
N VAL A 235 16.56 -28.27 -14.30
CA VAL A 235 17.50 -27.32 -14.89
C VAL A 235 16.82 -25.96 -14.97
N VAL A 236 17.42 -24.96 -14.34
CA VAL A 236 16.98 -23.56 -14.36
C VAL A 236 18.11 -22.72 -14.94
N CYS A 237 17.88 -22.10 -16.08
CA CYS A 237 18.89 -21.30 -16.78
C CYS A 237 18.24 -20.11 -17.50
N GLU A 238 19.03 -19.09 -17.82
CA GLU A 238 18.59 -17.92 -18.59
C GLU A 238 19.11 -18.07 -20.02
N PHE A 239 18.25 -17.80 -21.00
CA PHE A 239 18.57 -17.88 -22.43
C PHE A 239 18.13 -16.60 -23.13
N ASP A 240 19.07 -15.89 -23.74
CA ASP A 240 18.82 -14.71 -24.54
C ASP A 240 18.80 -15.05 -26.04
N TRP A 241 17.64 -14.92 -26.70
CA TRP A 241 17.52 -15.31 -28.11
C TRP A 241 18.17 -14.34 -29.11
N GLU A 242 18.67 -13.18 -28.66
CA GLU A 242 19.47 -12.24 -29.49
C GLU A 242 20.97 -12.43 -29.28
N ILE A 243 21.39 -12.87 -28.09
CA ILE A 243 22.81 -13.02 -27.73
C ILE A 243 23.27 -14.48 -27.83
N ASP A 244 22.44 -15.43 -27.39
CA ASP A 244 22.81 -16.84 -27.27
C ASP A 244 22.48 -17.64 -28.53
N THR A 245 23.44 -18.46 -28.95
CA THR A 245 23.22 -19.51 -29.94
C THR A 245 22.63 -20.73 -29.25
N LEU A 246 21.41 -21.14 -29.61
CA LEU A 246 20.73 -22.29 -28.99
C LEU A 246 21.57 -23.59 -29.00
N GLU A 247 22.35 -23.80 -30.06
CA GLU A 247 23.23 -24.96 -30.18
C GLU A 247 24.36 -24.93 -29.14
N GLU A 248 25.12 -23.83 -29.10
CA GLU A 248 26.24 -23.63 -28.17
C GLU A 248 25.76 -23.64 -26.71
N PHE A 249 24.65 -22.97 -26.44
CA PHE A 249 24.02 -22.93 -25.13
C PHE A 249 23.66 -24.33 -24.62
N THR A 250 23.04 -25.16 -25.47
CA THR A 250 22.66 -26.52 -25.08
C THR A 250 23.89 -27.41 -24.90
N ASP A 251 24.89 -27.28 -25.77
CA ASP A 251 26.14 -28.03 -25.68
C ASP A 251 26.92 -27.71 -24.41
N ASP A 252 26.90 -26.45 -23.96
CA ASP A 252 27.58 -26.04 -22.74
C ASP A 252 26.89 -26.58 -21.48
N LEU A 253 25.55 -26.66 -21.46
CA LEU A 253 24.80 -27.34 -20.39
C LEU A 253 25.11 -28.85 -20.35
N ILE A 254 25.28 -29.50 -21.51
CA ILE A 254 25.66 -30.92 -21.56
C ILE A 254 27.10 -31.12 -21.06
N LYS A 255 28.05 -30.27 -21.49
CA LYS A 255 29.43 -30.30 -20.99
C LYS A 255 29.51 -30.04 -19.49
N GLY A 256 28.63 -29.19 -18.97
CA GLY A 256 28.46 -28.89 -17.55
C GLY A 256 27.87 -30.06 -16.74
N GLY A 257 27.25 -31.04 -17.40
CA GLY A 257 26.58 -32.17 -16.77
C GLY A 257 25.17 -31.85 -16.26
N ASP A 258 24.62 -30.68 -16.59
CA ASP A 258 23.26 -30.27 -16.24
C ASP A 258 22.21 -30.95 -17.14
N LEU A 259 22.60 -31.28 -18.37
CA LEU A 259 21.79 -32.03 -19.34
C LEU A 259 22.55 -33.26 -19.84
N THR A 260 21.78 -34.27 -20.24
CA THR A 260 22.30 -35.45 -20.92
C THR A 260 22.13 -35.32 -22.44
N GLU A 261 22.95 -36.02 -23.24
CA GLU A 261 22.92 -35.92 -24.70
C GLU A 261 21.56 -36.39 -25.28
N ASP A 262 20.90 -37.35 -24.64
CA ASP A 262 19.58 -37.85 -25.03
C ASP A 262 18.46 -36.82 -24.78
N GLN A 263 18.66 -35.88 -23.85
CA GLN A 263 17.71 -34.80 -23.57
C GLN A 263 17.89 -33.57 -24.47
N LYS A 264 18.94 -33.54 -25.31
CA LYS A 264 19.34 -32.36 -26.10
C LYS A 264 18.23 -31.83 -27.00
N ASP A 265 17.59 -32.71 -27.77
CA ASP A 265 16.57 -32.29 -28.74
C ASP A 265 15.28 -31.83 -28.05
N ASP A 266 14.85 -32.55 -27.00
CA ASP A 266 13.68 -32.21 -26.19
C ASP A 266 13.88 -30.87 -25.45
N PHE A 267 15.08 -30.64 -24.90
CA PHE A 267 15.43 -29.37 -24.28
C PHE A 267 15.39 -28.21 -25.29
N LYS A 268 15.99 -28.39 -26.47
CA LYS A 268 15.94 -27.36 -27.53
C LYS A 268 14.51 -27.06 -27.98
N GLU A 269 13.65 -28.07 -28.06
CA GLU A 269 12.23 -27.84 -28.36
C GLU A 269 11.54 -27.05 -27.25
N HIS A 270 11.82 -27.38 -25.99
CA HIS A 270 11.32 -26.64 -24.84
C HIS A 270 11.76 -25.17 -24.87
N VAL A 271 13.05 -24.89 -25.07
CA VAL A 271 13.57 -23.52 -25.20
C VAL A 271 12.88 -22.78 -26.35
N LYS A 272 12.77 -23.39 -27.54
CA LYS A 272 12.07 -22.78 -28.69
C LYS A 272 10.62 -22.44 -28.36
N LYS A 273 9.91 -23.30 -27.62
CA LYS A 273 8.53 -23.05 -27.20
C LYS A 273 8.45 -21.86 -26.24
N THR A 274 9.28 -21.84 -25.20
CA THR A 274 9.35 -20.74 -24.23
C THR A 274 9.67 -19.41 -24.90
N VAL A 275 10.65 -19.39 -25.81
CA VAL A 275 11.01 -18.20 -26.60
C VAL A 275 9.84 -17.73 -27.49
N ARG A 276 9.09 -18.65 -28.12
CA ARG A 276 7.92 -18.29 -28.94
C ARG A 276 6.80 -17.67 -28.10
N GLU A 277 6.54 -18.21 -26.92
CA GLU A 277 5.55 -17.69 -25.99
C GLU A 277 5.94 -16.29 -25.49
N ALA A 278 7.20 -16.10 -25.10
CA ALA A 278 7.74 -14.80 -24.70
C ALA A 278 7.67 -13.77 -25.83
N LYS A 279 8.09 -14.11 -27.05
CA LYS A 279 7.98 -13.22 -28.23
C LYS A 279 6.52 -12.83 -28.52
N LYS A 280 5.59 -13.77 -28.38
CA LYS A 280 4.15 -13.49 -28.53
C LYS A 280 3.66 -12.53 -27.45
N ALA A 281 4.01 -12.75 -26.20
CA ALA A 281 3.65 -11.87 -25.09
C ALA A 281 4.23 -10.45 -25.28
N ASN A 282 5.49 -10.33 -25.71
CA ASN A 282 6.12 -9.04 -26.00
C ASN A 282 5.40 -8.30 -27.13
N ARG A 283 4.98 -9.00 -28.18
CA ARG A 283 4.19 -8.40 -29.27
C ARG A 283 2.82 -7.92 -28.78
N GLU A 284 2.11 -8.75 -28.03
CA GLU A 284 0.80 -8.41 -27.48
C GLU A 284 0.88 -7.21 -26.51
N ALA A 285 1.93 -7.14 -25.68
CA ALA A 285 2.18 -6.00 -24.80
C ALA A 285 2.44 -4.70 -25.59
N ARG A 286 3.29 -4.76 -26.63
CA ARG A 286 3.55 -3.62 -27.53
C ARG A 286 2.27 -3.13 -28.23
N GLU A 287 1.45 -4.06 -28.73
CA GLU A 287 0.18 -3.73 -29.38
C GLU A 287 -0.82 -3.14 -28.39
N ALA A 288 -0.92 -3.68 -27.18
CA ALA A 288 -1.76 -3.16 -26.11
C ALA A 288 -1.34 -1.74 -25.71
N ARG A 289 -0.03 -1.47 -25.60
CA ARG A 289 0.48 -0.11 -25.33
C ARG A 289 0.14 0.85 -26.47
N ARG A 290 0.39 0.45 -27.73
CA ARG A 290 0.05 1.27 -28.90
C ARG A 290 -1.44 1.64 -28.89
N LYS A 291 -2.30 0.65 -28.70
CA LYS A 291 -3.75 0.85 -28.61
C LYS A 291 -4.12 1.76 -27.44
N ALA A 292 -3.52 1.55 -26.26
CA ALA A 292 -3.77 2.40 -25.09
C ALA A 292 -3.35 3.86 -25.35
N LEU A 293 -2.26 4.10 -26.08
CA LEU A 293 -1.82 5.45 -26.47
C LEU A 293 -2.74 6.11 -27.51
N GLU A 294 -3.26 5.33 -28.47
CA GLU A 294 -4.21 5.79 -29.48
C GLU A 294 -5.56 6.15 -28.87
N GLU A 295 -6.06 5.35 -27.92
CA GLU A 295 -7.33 5.57 -27.23
C GLU A 295 -7.24 6.63 -26.11
N MET A 296 -6.02 7.03 -25.71
CA MET A 296 -5.81 7.98 -24.62
C MET A 296 -6.20 9.41 -25.04
N SER A 297 -6.97 10.09 -24.19
CA SER A 297 -7.28 11.51 -24.38
C SER A 297 -6.04 12.39 -24.20
N GLU A 298 -6.00 13.54 -24.89
CA GLU A 298 -4.92 14.52 -24.76
C GLU A 298 -4.77 15.06 -23.33
N GLU A 299 -5.87 15.16 -22.59
CA GLU A 299 -5.85 15.51 -21.16
C GLU A 299 -5.12 14.46 -20.33
N THR A 300 -5.36 13.17 -20.59
CA THR A 300 -4.69 12.07 -19.89
C THR A 300 -3.22 11.99 -20.27
N LYS A 301 -2.88 12.21 -21.55
CA LYS A 301 -1.49 12.29 -22.01
C LYS A 301 -0.74 13.43 -21.31
N SER A 302 -1.34 14.61 -21.28
CA SER A 302 -0.80 15.79 -20.59
C SER A 302 -0.64 15.54 -19.09
N ALA A 303 -1.58 14.83 -18.47
CA ALA A 303 -1.49 14.43 -17.07
C ALA A 303 -0.29 13.54 -16.82
N PHE A 304 -0.07 12.48 -17.61
CA PHE A 304 1.09 11.60 -17.48
C PHE A 304 2.44 12.32 -17.66
N GLN A 305 2.50 13.31 -18.57
CA GLN A 305 3.71 14.12 -18.78
C GLN A 305 3.98 15.12 -17.65
N SER A 306 2.92 15.63 -17.02
CA SER A 306 3.02 16.60 -15.91
C SER A 306 3.11 15.94 -14.53
N MET A 307 2.97 14.61 -14.43
CA MET A 307 3.11 13.88 -13.17
C MET A 307 4.47 14.17 -12.53
N LYS A 308 4.44 14.52 -11.25
CA LYS A 308 5.64 14.73 -10.44
C LYS A 308 5.67 13.75 -9.28
N PHE A 309 6.86 13.24 -9.02
CA PHE A 309 7.15 12.32 -7.94
C PHE A 309 8.04 13.01 -6.92
N TYR A 310 7.60 13.05 -5.67
CA TYR A 310 8.34 13.57 -4.55
C TYR A 310 8.62 12.42 -3.58
N LYS A 311 9.80 12.42 -2.97
CA LYS A 311 10.19 11.39 -2.01
C LYS A 311 10.59 12.06 -0.71
N PHE A 312 9.80 11.81 0.33
CA PHE A 312 9.96 12.41 1.65
C PHE A 312 10.65 11.41 2.58
N TYR A 313 11.79 11.84 3.10
CA TYR A 313 12.43 11.25 4.25
C TYR A 313 12.04 12.01 5.51
N PRO A 314 12.12 11.38 6.69
CA PRO A 314 11.90 12.08 7.93
C PRO A 314 12.96 13.18 8.13
N VAL A 315 12.54 14.25 8.80
CA VAL A 315 13.40 15.36 9.21
C VAL A 315 14.32 14.89 10.33
N GLN A 316 15.57 15.39 10.32
CA GLN A 316 16.54 15.06 11.35
C GLN A 316 16.09 15.64 12.71
N THR A 317 15.98 14.76 13.70
CA THR A 317 15.78 15.15 15.10
C THR A 317 16.93 14.62 15.98
N PRO A 318 17.13 15.17 17.20
CA PRO A 318 18.13 14.65 18.14
C PRO A 318 17.91 13.18 18.53
N ASP A 319 16.65 12.72 18.49
CA ASP A 319 16.26 11.36 18.90
C ASP A 319 16.26 10.36 17.74
N THR A 320 16.59 10.78 16.53
CA THR A 320 16.67 9.92 15.33
C THR A 320 18.11 9.79 14.84
N PRO A 321 18.46 8.67 14.16
CA PRO A 321 19.77 8.52 13.50
C PRO A 321 19.99 9.62 12.46
N ASP A 322 21.26 9.93 12.16
CA ASP A 322 21.59 10.74 10.98
C ASP A 322 21.42 9.92 9.71
N ILE A 323 20.50 10.36 8.85
CA ILE A 323 20.16 9.70 7.58
C ILE A 323 20.52 10.56 6.36
N SER A 324 21.23 11.68 6.56
CA SER A 324 21.56 12.65 5.50
C SER A 324 22.26 12.01 4.28
N LYS A 325 23.12 11.02 4.53
CA LYS A 325 23.87 10.28 3.49
C LYS A 325 23.07 9.15 2.84
N SER A 326 21.94 8.76 3.41
CA SER A 326 21.10 7.67 2.92
C SER A 326 19.98 8.14 2.00
N LYS A 327 19.76 9.46 1.88
CA LYS A 327 18.71 10.01 1.01
C LYS A 327 19.05 9.78 -0.47
N VAL A 328 18.33 8.87 -1.11
CA VAL A 328 18.44 8.59 -2.55
C VAL A 328 17.15 8.93 -3.30
N PRO A 329 17.24 9.43 -4.56
CA PRO A 329 16.07 9.74 -5.36
C PRO A 329 15.37 8.52 -5.96
N PHE A 330 16.04 7.38 -6.06
CA PHE A 330 15.45 6.16 -6.63
C PHE A 330 14.26 5.68 -5.77
N ILE A 331 13.09 5.49 -6.37
CA ILE A 331 11.86 5.05 -5.69
C ILE A 331 11.74 3.53 -5.79
N ASN A 332 11.56 3.03 -7.01
CA ASN A 332 11.55 1.61 -7.35
C ASN A 332 11.71 1.48 -8.86
N ARG A 333 11.72 0.24 -9.37
CA ARG A 333 11.94 -0.01 -10.80
C ARG A 333 10.87 0.56 -11.73
N TYR A 334 9.62 0.72 -11.28
CA TYR A 334 8.50 1.22 -12.09
C TYR A 334 8.41 2.74 -12.10
N TYR A 335 8.66 3.37 -10.94
CA TYR A 335 8.66 4.82 -10.80
C TYR A 335 10.00 5.46 -11.22
N GLY A 336 11.09 4.71 -11.17
CA GLY A 336 12.43 5.22 -11.42
C GLY A 336 12.89 6.15 -10.29
N LYS A 337 13.21 7.40 -10.62
CA LYS A 337 13.69 8.41 -9.67
C LYS A 337 12.62 9.46 -9.37
N ALA A 338 12.57 9.91 -8.12
CA ALA A 338 11.83 11.10 -7.72
C ALA A 338 12.39 12.34 -8.43
N HIS A 339 11.51 13.29 -8.71
CA HIS A 339 11.87 14.59 -9.26
C HIS A 339 12.51 15.49 -8.19
N GLU A 340 12.08 15.32 -6.93
CA GLU A 340 12.60 16.05 -5.78
C GLU A 340 12.62 15.13 -4.56
N VAL A 341 13.68 15.23 -3.76
CA VAL A 341 13.87 14.50 -2.51
C VAL A 341 13.84 15.51 -1.37
N LEU A 342 13.00 15.25 -0.36
CA LEU A 342 12.70 16.16 0.74
C LEU A 342 13.06 15.49 2.07
#